data_AF-A0A258CQ03-F1
#
_entry.id   AF-A0A258CQ03-F1
#
_cell.length_a   1.000
_cell.length_b   1.000
_cell.length_c   1.000
_cell.angle_alpha   90.00
_cell.angle_beta   90.00
_cell.angle_gamma   90.00
#
_symmetry.space_group_name_H-M   'P 1'
#
loop_
_entity.id
_entity.type
_entity.pdbx_description
1 polymer ?
#
loop_
_entity_poly.entity_id
_entity_poly.type
_entity_poly.pdbx_seq_one_letter_code
_entity_poly.pdbx_strand_id
1 'polypeptide(L)'
;MAAETIKLSVQALVLGPDQPIDALLAPLAPVARIEGSIIIERTDDPAKPFTQFRPPAKVVYMGPETPQLKLLLPPLGKTGHYRATFLGEPGKSEPVVFAVAQS
;
A
#
# COMPACT_ATOMS: atom_id res chain seq x y z
N MET A 1 19.01 2.54 11.45
CA MET A 1 17.93 1.95 10.63
C MET A 1 16.64 2.09 11.44
N ALA A 2 15.64 2.82 10.96
CA ALA A 2 14.34 2.87 11.66
C ALA A 2 13.72 1.47 11.56
N ALA A 3 13.39 0.86 12.70
CA ALA A 3 12.71 -0.42 12.74
C ALA A 3 11.34 -0.27 12.04
N GLU A 4 10.97 -1.23 11.19
CA GLU A 4 9.62 -1.26 10.63
C GLU A 4 8.62 -1.45 11.77
N THR A 5 7.73 -0.50 11.97
CA THR A 5 6.70 -0.55 13.01
C THR A 5 5.32 -0.87 12.45
N ILE A 6 5.20 -0.95 11.12
CA ILE A 6 3.95 -1.24 10.41
C ILE A 6 4.20 -2.02 9.12
N LYS A 7 3.42 -3.07 8.90
CA LYS A 7 3.44 -3.86 7.66
C LYS A 7 2.32 -3.41 6.74
N LEU A 8 2.62 -3.28 5.46
CA LEU A 8 1.62 -3.14 4.41
C LEU A 8 1.45 -4.50 3.71
N SER A 9 0.24 -4.85 3.32
CA SER A 9 -0.05 -6.03 2.51
C SER A 9 -1.16 -5.72 1.52
N VAL A 10 -1.11 -6.34 0.35
CA VAL A 10 -2.17 -6.31 -0.67
C VAL A 10 -2.75 -7.72 -0.78
N GLN A 11 -4.07 -7.85 -0.79
CA GLN A 11 -4.74 -9.15 -0.70
C GLN A 11 -4.45 -10.10 -1.88
N ALA A 12 -4.14 -9.55 -3.06
CA ALA A 12 -3.80 -10.33 -4.24
C ALA A 12 -2.51 -9.83 -4.89
N LEU A 13 -1.67 -10.77 -5.33
CA LEU A 13 -0.44 -10.46 -6.07
C LEU A 13 -0.70 -10.11 -7.54
N VAL A 14 -1.89 -10.46 -8.06
CA VAL A 14 -2.36 -10.09 -9.39
C VAL A 14 -3.79 -9.55 -9.27
N LEU A 15 -4.01 -8.33 -9.74
CA LEU A 15 -5.31 -7.64 -9.73
C LEU A 15 -5.79 -7.38 -11.16
N GLY A 16 -7.10 -7.34 -11.36
CA GLY A 16 -7.70 -6.81 -12.59
C GLY A 16 -7.56 -5.28 -12.69
N PRO A 17 -7.59 -4.66 -13.88
CA PRO A 17 -7.43 -3.20 -14.03
C PRO A 17 -8.51 -2.40 -13.29
N ASP A 18 -9.73 -2.92 -13.28
CA ASP A 18 -10.89 -2.30 -12.64
C ASP A 18 -11.14 -2.82 -11.21
N GLN A 19 -10.27 -3.69 -10.71
CA GLN A 19 -10.38 -4.24 -9.37
C GLN A 19 -9.83 -3.23 -8.34
N PRO A 20 -10.58 -2.92 -7.27
CA PRO A 20 -10.05 -2.17 -6.14
C PRO A 20 -8.87 -2.88 -5.48
N ILE A 21 -7.99 -2.11 -4.84
CA ILE A 21 -6.87 -2.69 -4.08
C ILE A 21 -7.32 -2.84 -2.62
N ASP A 22 -7.50 -4.08 -2.19
CA ASP A 22 -7.64 -4.42 -0.78
C ASP A 22 -6.26 -4.39 -0.11
N ALA A 23 -6.00 -3.32 0.64
CA ALA A 23 -4.76 -3.11 1.37
C ALA A 23 -4.97 -3.27 2.88
N LEU A 24 -3.98 -3.82 3.57
CA LEU A 24 -3.96 -4.00 5.01
C LEU A 24 -2.73 -3.33 5.60
N LEU A 25 -2.93 -2.40 6.52
CA LEU A 25 -1.87 -1.88 7.38
C LEU A 25 -1.92 -2.61 8.72
N ALA A 26 -0.84 -3.26 9.13
CA ALA A 26 -0.72 -4.02 10.36
C ALA A 26 0.48 -3.53 11.19
N PRO A 27 0.25 -2.63 12.15
CA PRO A 27 1.26 -2.21 13.13
C PRO A 27 1.81 -3.39 13.95
N LEU A 28 3.04 -3.28 14.46
CA LEU A 28 3.65 -4.33 15.31
C LEU A 28 2.93 -4.54 16.65
N ALA A 29 2.29 -3.49 17.16
CA ALA A 29 1.42 -3.54 18.33
C ALA A 29 0.15 -2.71 18.02
N PRO A 30 -1.01 -3.00 18.64
CA PRO A 30 -2.22 -2.21 18.44
C PRO A 30 -1.97 -0.71 18.67
N VAL A 31 -2.49 0.13 17.78
CA VAL A 31 -2.34 1.60 17.87
C VAL A 31 -3.68 2.29 17.74
N ALA A 32 -3.85 3.38 18.48
CA ALA A 32 -5.02 4.25 18.40
C ALA A 32 -4.95 5.25 17.23
N ARG A 33 -3.77 5.41 16.61
CA ARG A 33 -3.53 6.37 15.52
C ARG A 33 -2.63 5.80 14.45
N ILE A 34 -3.02 5.99 13.19
CA ILE A 34 -2.18 5.81 12.00
C ILE A 34 -2.35 7.05 11.14
N GLU A 35 -1.26 7.70 10.77
CA GLU A 35 -1.30 8.87 9.91
C GLU A 35 -0.16 8.84 8.91
N GLY A 36 -0.46 8.97 7.63
CA GLY A 36 0.56 8.90 6.61
C GLY A 36 -0.02 8.87 5.21
N SER A 37 0.71 8.27 4.29
CA SER A 37 0.27 8.11 2.91
C SER A 37 0.74 6.78 2.34
N ILE A 38 -0.11 6.19 1.50
CA ILE A 38 0.27 5.07 0.63
C ILE A 38 0.73 5.66 -0.70
N ILE A 39 2.00 5.43 -1.01
CA ILE A 39 2.60 5.76 -2.29
C ILE A 39 2.43 4.56 -3.20
N ILE A 40 1.95 4.79 -4.42
CA ILE A 40 1.87 3.77 -5.47
C ILE A 40 2.76 4.20 -6.62
N GLU A 41 3.66 3.30 -6.98
CA GLU A 41 4.58 3.44 -8.11
C GLU A 41 4.33 2.31 -9.11
N ARG A 42 4.69 2.54 -10.37
CA ARG A 42 4.49 1.63 -11.49
C ARG A 42 5.76 1.49 -12.32
N THR A 43 5.94 0.31 -12.89
CA THR A 43 6.84 0.05 -14.01
C THR A 43 6.18 -0.92 -15.01
N ASP A 44 6.51 -0.77 -16.28
CA ASP A 44 6.13 -1.72 -17.33
C ASP A 44 7.03 -2.98 -17.33
N ASP A 45 8.20 -2.89 -16.70
CA ASP A 45 9.22 -3.93 -16.67
C ASP A 45 9.83 -3.99 -15.25
N PRO A 46 9.80 -5.15 -14.57
CA PRO A 46 10.32 -5.27 -13.21
C PRO A 46 11.84 -5.04 -13.12
N ALA A 47 12.58 -5.07 -14.24
CA ALA A 47 13.99 -4.70 -14.31
C ALA A 47 14.22 -3.18 -14.39
N LYS A 48 13.16 -2.38 -14.60
CA LYS A 48 13.24 -0.91 -14.66
C LYS A 48 12.82 -0.26 -13.34
N PRO A 49 13.30 0.96 -13.04
CA PRO A 49 12.87 1.70 -11.87
C PRO A 49 11.36 1.92 -11.84
N PHE A 50 10.77 1.73 -10.66
CA PHE A 50 9.39 2.14 -10.40
C PHE A 50 9.31 3.67 -10.37
N THR A 51 8.27 4.23 -10.99
CA THR A 51 8.00 5.67 -10.99
C THR A 51 6.63 5.94 -10.39
N GLN A 52 6.46 7.09 -9.75
CA GLN A 52 5.18 7.44 -9.11
C GLN A 52 4.02 7.36 -10.10
N PHE A 53 3.00 6.56 -9.77
CA PHE A 53 1.86 6.31 -10.64
C PHE A 53 0.75 7.33 -10.47
N ARG A 54 0.46 7.69 -9.22
CA ARG A 54 -0.60 8.64 -8.84
C ARG A 54 -0.20 9.44 -7.60
N PRO A 55 -0.92 10.51 -7.25
CA PRO A 55 -0.70 11.22 -5.99
C PRO A 55 -0.79 10.27 -4.79
N PRO A 56 0.02 10.46 -3.74
CA PRO A 56 -0.04 9.62 -2.54
C PRO A 56 -1.44 9.62 -1.92
N ALA A 57 -1.94 8.44 -1.56
CA ALA A 57 -3.24 8.30 -0.93
C ALA A 57 -3.10 8.56 0.57
N LYS A 58 -3.68 9.65 1.07
CA LYS A 58 -3.64 10.01 2.49
C LYS A 58 -4.40 8.98 3.33
N VAL A 59 -3.79 8.54 4.41
CA VAL A 59 -4.40 7.64 5.41
C VAL A 59 -4.42 8.37 6.75
N VAL A 60 -5.60 8.47 7.35
CA VAL A 60 -5.77 8.98 8.72
C VAL A 60 -6.73 8.05 9.44
N TYR A 61 -6.25 7.47 10.54
CA TYR A 61 -7.05 6.72 11.49
C TYR A 61 -6.80 7.30 12.87
N MET A 62 -7.88 7.63 13.57
CA MET A 62 -7.89 8.04 14.97
C MET A 62 -9.10 7.37 15.61
N GLY A 63 -8.87 6.47 16.57
CA GLY A 63 -9.94 5.68 17.16
C GLY A 63 -9.43 4.72 18.23
N PRO A 64 -10.21 3.67 18.54
CA PRO A 64 -9.76 2.59 19.42
C PRO A 64 -8.45 1.96 18.95
N GLU A 65 -7.69 1.37 19.86
CA GLU A 65 -6.50 0.62 19.47
C GLU A 65 -6.88 -0.50 18.50
N THR A 66 -6.25 -0.51 17.33
CA THR A 66 -6.47 -1.54 16.32
C THR A 66 -5.18 -2.27 15.99
N PRO A 67 -5.18 -3.61 15.92
CA PRO A 67 -4.05 -4.38 15.43
C PRO A 67 -3.88 -4.27 13.90
N GLN A 68 -4.92 -3.84 13.18
CA GLN A 68 -4.89 -3.74 11.73
C GLN A 68 -5.92 -2.72 11.20
N LEU A 69 -5.57 -2.07 10.09
CA LEU A 69 -6.45 -1.15 9.37
C LEU A 69 -6.60 -1.65 7.94
N LYS A 70 -7.84 -2.01 7.58
CA LYS A 70 -8.21 -2.37 6.20
C LYS A 70 -8.51 -1.10 5.42
N LEU A 71 -7.95 -1.02 4.21
CA LEU A 71 -8.09 0.12 3.31
C LEU A 71 -8.52 -0.41 1.95
N LEU A 72 -9.53 0.23 1.37
CA LEU A 72 -9.94 -0.01 0.00
C LEU A 72 -9.44 1.14 -0.86
N LEU A 73 -8.43 0.89 -1.70
CA LEU A 73 -7.90 1.91 -2.59
C LEU A 73 -8.56 1.80 -3.98
N PRO A 74 -8.72 2.93 -4.70
CA PRO A 74 -9.31 2.91 -6.03
C PRO A 74 -8.53 2.01 -7.00
N PRO A 75 -9.21 1.40 -8.00
CA PRO A 75 -8.57 0.64 -9.07
C PRO A 75 -7.47 1.43 -9.78
N LEU A 76 -6.52 0.70 -10.38
CA LEU A 76 -5.37 1.30 -11.05
C LEU A 76 -5.60 1.58 -12.53
N GLY A 77 -6.53 0.87 -13.17
CA GLY A 77 -6.97 1.10 -14.56
C GLY A 77 -5.90 0.83 -15.63
N LYS A 78 -4.67 0.47 -15.24
CA LYS A 78 -3.56 0.21 -16.17
C LYS A 78 -2.86 -1.08 -15.78
N THR A 79 -2.52 -1.90 -16.76
CA THR A 79 -1.69 -3.09 -16.54
C THR A 79 -0.25 -2.71 -16.21
N GLY A 80 0.50 -3.64 -15.63
CA GLY A 80 1.92 -3.49 -15.32
C GLY A 80 2.27 -3.98 -13.91
N HIS A 81 3.51 -3.70 -13.50
CA HIS A 81 3.99 -4.00 -12.15
C HIS A 81 3.86 -2.77 -11.28
N TYR A 82 3.40 -2.98 -10.04
CA TYR A 82 3.15 -1.93 -9.08
C TYR A 82 3.89 -2.20 -7.78
N ARG A 83 4.28 -1.10 -7.12
CA ARG A 83 4.87 -1.09 -5.79
C ARG A 83 4.05 -0.18 -4.91
N ALA A 84 3.63 -0.67 -3.76
CA ALA A 84 2.95 0.11 -2.74
C ALA A 84 3.81 0.20 -1.48
N THR A 85 3.91 1.39 -0.90
CA THR A 85 4.66 1.66 0.33
C THR A 85 3.87 2.60 1.21
N PHE A 86 3.77 2.31 2.50
CA PHE A 86 3.23 3.25 3.48
C PHE A 86 4.37 4.06 4.11
N LEU A 87 4.20 5.39 4.14
CA LEU A 87 5.08 6.32 4.84
C LEU A 87 4.25 7.15 5.82
N GLY A 88 4.62 7.12 7.10
CA GLY A 88 3.94 7.90 8.14
C GLY A 88 4.27 7.42 9.55
N GLU A 89 3.32 7.62 10.46
CA GLU A 89 3.30 7.16 11.85
C GLU A 89 2.35 5.95 11.98
N PRO A 90 2.71 4.92 12.77
CA PRO A 90 3.86 4.82 13.69
C PRO A 90 5.21 4.50 13.01
N GLY A 91 5.25 4.43 11.67
CA GLY A 91 6.49 4.28 10.90
C GLY A 91 6.24 3.96 9.44
N LYS A 92 7.28 3.48 8.75
CA LYS A 92 7.21 3.06 7.35
C LYS A 92 7.04 1.56 7.22
N SER A 93 6.42 1.13 6.12
CA SER A 93 6.41 -0.28 5.71
C SER A 93 7.53 -0.59 4.72
N GLU A 94 7.96 -1.85 4.66
CA GLU A 94 8.59 -2.41 3.48
C GLU A 94 7.65 -2.27 2.26
N PRO A 95 8.22 -2.17 1.05
CA PRO A 95 7.44 -2.11 -0.18
C PRO A 95 6.78 -3.46 -0.48
N VAL A 96 5.53 -3.41 -0.94
CA VAL A 96 4.79 -4.56 -1.47
C VAL A 96 4.73 -4.45 -2.98
N VAL A 97 5.13 -5.51 -3.70
CA VAL A 97 5.08 -5.58 -5.16
C VAL A 97 3.94 -6.49 -5.60
N PHE A 98 3.16 -6.06 -6.58
CA PHE A 98 2.06 -6.80 -7.18
C PHE A 98 1.91 -6.41 -8.66
N ALA A 99 1.12 -7.16 -9.41
CA ALA A 99 0.85 -6.91 -10.82
C ALA A 99 -0.63 -6.56 -11.05
N VAL A 100 -0.87 -5.77 -12.09
CA VAL A 100 -2.20 -5.61 -12.68
C VAL A 100 -2.15 -6.20 -14.09
N ALA A 101 -3.03 -7.14 -14.37
CA ALA A 101 -3.09 -7.83 -15.65
C ALA A 101 -4.53 -7.90 -16.16
N GLN A 102 -4.70 -7.99 -17.48
CA GLN A 102 -6.00 -8.34 -18.07
C GLN A 102 -6.38 -9.72 -17.54
N SER A 103 -7.60 -9.84 -17.00
CA SER A 103 -8.16 -11.11 -16.53
C SER A 103 -8.57 -12.00 -17.70
#